data_AF-A0A920TG57-F1
#
_entry.id   AF-A0A920TG57-F1
#
_cell.length_a   1.000
_cell.length_b   1.000
_cell.length_c   1.000
_cell.angle_alpha   90.00
_cell.angle_beta   90.00
_cell.angle_gamma   90.00
#
_symmetry.space_group_name_H-M   'P 1'
#
loop_
_entity.id
_entity.type
_entity.pdbx_description
1 polymer ?
#
loop_
_entity_poly.entity_id
_entity_poly.type
_entity_poly.pdbx_seq_one_letter_code
_entity_poly.pdbx_strand_id
1 'polypeptide(L)'
;MEPKVLKILLKGDANDYVGKSLSGASISIKLPEESNLIEKGKNNYWKYSFIGATSGKLFAAGQAGERFAVRNSGAISVIEGWVLMDVNI
;
A
#
# COMPACT_ATOMS: atom_id res chain seq x y z
N MET A 1 11.31 -9.36 26.82
CA MET A 1 11.66 -8.89 25.46
C MET A 1 10.37 -8.65 24.71
N GLU A 2 10.17 -7.48 24.10
CA GLU A 2 9.07 -7.32 23.16
C GLU A 2 9.30 -8.19 21.92
N PRO A 3 8.24 -8.75 21.31
CA PRO A 3 8.37 -9.54 20.10
C PRO A 3 8.90 -8.66 18.95
N LYS A 4 9.95 -9.16 18.26
CA LYS A 4 10.49 -8.49 17.07
C LYS A 4 9.50 -8.65 15.91
N VAL A 5 8.74 -7.60 15.64
CA VAL A 5 7.85 -7.52 14.47
C VAL A 5 8.63 -7.03 13.26
N LEU A 6 8.44 -7.70 12.10
CA LEU A 6 9.03 -7.27 10.84
C LEU A 6 8.49 -5.89 10.43
N LYS A 7 9.40 -4.96 10.12
CA LYS A 7 9.09 -3.63 9.61
C LYS A 7 9.77 -3.44 8.25
N ILE A 8 8.97 -3.10 7.23
CA ILE A 8 9.45 -2.82 5.88
C ILE A 8 9.25 -1.33 5.62
N LEU A 9 10.33 -0.62 5.31
CA LEU A 9 10.31 0.77 4.88
C LEU A 9 10.78 0.85 3.43
N LEU A 10 9.89 1.30 2.54
CA LEU A 10 10.19 1.54 1.14
C LEU A 10 10.18 3.04 0.86
N LYS A 11 11.31 3.55 0.37
CA LYS A 11 11.41 4.89 -0.24
C LYS A 11 11.37 4.72 -1.75
N GLY A 12 10.26 5.06 -2.39
CA GLY A 12 10.05 4.80 -3.81
C GLY A 12 8.63 4.34 -4.10
N ASP A 13 8.50 3.48 -5.11
CA ASP A 13 7.23 2.91 -5.53
C ASP A 13 7.24 1.38 -5.42
N ALA A 14 6.04 0.80 -5.29
CA ALA A 14 5.78 -0.62 -5.30
C ALA A 14 4.78 -0.95 -6.41
N ASN A 15 4.87 -2.18 -6.93
CA ASN A 15 3.89 -2.71 -7.86
C ASN A 15 2.68 -3.30 -7.12
N ASP A 16 1.88 -4.09 -7.82
CA ASP A 16 0.70 -4.79 -7.30
C ASP A 16 1.00 -5.71 -6.09
N TYR A 17 -0.05 -6.05 -5.34
CA TYR A 17 -0.02 -7.01 -4.22
C TYR A 17 0.76 -6.58 -2.97
N VAL A 18 0.96 -5.28 -2.76
CA VAL A 18 1.54 -4.76 -1.51
C VAL A 18 0.75 -5.29 -0.33
N GLY A 19 1.44 -5.99 0.59
CA GLY A 19 0.80 -6.51 1.80
C GLY A 19 -0.25 -7.59 1.56
N LYS A 20 -0.21 -8.31 0.42
CA LYS A 20 -1.03 -9.52 0.22
C LYS A 20 -0.79 -10.49 1.38
N SER A 21 -1.88 -10.97 1.99
CA SER A 21 -1.84 -11.87 3.15
C SER A 21 -0.99 -11.35 4.31
N LEU A 22 -0.96 -10.03 4.54
CA LEU A 22 -0.24 -9.47 5.67
C LEU A 22 -0.71 -10.10 6.98
N SER A 23 0.24 -10.60 7.77
CA SER A 23 -0.02 -11.35 9.01
C SER A 23 0.91 -10.92 10.14
N GLY A 24 0.82 -9.64 10.50
CA GLY A 24 1.41 -9.09 11.73
C GLY A 24 2.57 -8.11 11.52
N ALA A 25 3.07 -7.96 10.30
CA ALA A 25 4.14 -7.02 9.97
C ALA A 25 3.63 -5.59 9.76
N SER A 26 4.54 -4.61 9.74
CA SER A 26 4.26 -3.22 9.37
C SER A 26 4.98 -2.85 8.09
N ILE A 27 4.27 -2.29 7.13
CA ILE A 27 4.80 -1.80 5.86
C ILE A 27 4.58 -0.30 5.77
N SER A 28 5.63 0.46 5.46
CA SER A 28 5.55 1.90 5.19
C SER A 28 6.14 2.21 3.83
N ILE A 29 5.35 2.82 2.95
CA ILE A 29 5.78 3.26 1.61
C ILE A 29 5.69 4.77 1.58
N LYS A 30 6.80 5.43 1.26
CA LYS A 30 6.86 6.87 1.07
C LYS A 30 7.62 7.22 -0.19
N LEU A 31 7.28 8.35 -0.79
CA LEU A 31 8.07 8.92 -1.86
C LEU A 31 9.46 9.35 -1.33
N PRO A 32 10.52 9.27 -2.16
CA PRO A 32 11.81 9.90 -1.87
C PRO A 32 11.62 11.41 -1.63
N GLU A 33 12.46 12.03 -0.79
CA GLU A 33 12.35 13.47 -0.48
C GLU A 33 12.51 14.36 -1.71
N GLU A 34 13.25 13.88 -2.72
CA GLU A 34 13.50 14.57 -4.00
C GLU A 34 12.41 14.33 -5.07
N SER A 35 11.32 13.64 -4.71
CA SER A 35 10.29 13.22 -5.67
C SER A 35 9.36 14.37 -6.07
N ASN A 36 9.42 14.79 -7.34
CA ASN A 36 8.41 15.66 -7.98
C ASN A 36 7.14 14.91 -8.45
N LEU A 37 6.91 13.65 -8.01
CA LEU A 37 5.78 12.84 -8.49
C LEU A 37 4.41 13.41 -8.10
N ILE A 38 4.34 14.24 -7.06
CA ILE A 38 3.12 14.95 -6.64
C ILE A 38 2.62 15.92 -7.74
N GLU A 39 3.51 16.47 -8.58
CA GLU A 39 3.14 17.46 -9.60
C GLU A 39 2.60 16.87 -10.91
N LYS A 40 2.77 15.57 -11.19
CA LYS A 40 2.54 15.01 -12.54
C LYS A 40 1.35 14.06 -12.69
N GLY A 41 0.48 13.93 -11.68
CA GLY A 41 -0.61 12.96 -11.73
C GLY A 41 -0.15 11.50 -11.89
N LYS A 42 1.16 11.24 -11.65
CA LYS A 42 1.73 9.91 -11.55
C LYS A 42 1.52 9.42 -10.13
N ASN A 43 0.27 9.16 -9.80
CA ASN A 43 -0.03 8.53 -8.53
C ASN A 43 0.46 7.08 -8.60
N ASN A 44 1.16 6.64 -7.56
CA ASN A 44 1.48 5.22 -7.39
C ASN A 44 0.14 4.48 -7.28
N TYR A 45 -0.05 3.41 -8.04
CA TYR A 45 -1.30 2.65 -8.09
C TYR A 45 -1.05 1.21 -7.70
N TRP A 46 -1.22 0.90 -6.42
CA TRP A 46 -1.05 -0.48 -5.95
C TRP A 46 -2.37 -1.23 -6.18
N LYS A 47 -2.45 -2.04 -7.24
CA LYS A 47 -3.64 -2.87 -7.50
C LYS A 47 -3.53 -4.18 -6.75
N TYR A 48 -4.67 -4.77 -6.43
CA TYR A 48 -4.74 -6.06 -5.73
C TYR A 48 -3.91 -6.09 -4.43
N SER A 49 -3.75 -4.93 -3.79
CA SER A 49 -2.97 -4.79 -2.57
C SER A 49 -3.83 -5.06 -1.36
N PHE A 50 -3.19 -5.56 -0.30
CA PHE A 50 -3.80 -5.85 0.99
C PHE A 50 -4.89 -6.93 0.95
N ILE A 51 -4.86 -7.79 -0.08
CA ILE A 51 -5.81 -8.89 -0.25
C ILE A 51 -5.58 -9.94 0.83
N GLY A 52 -6.63 -10.34 1.55
CA GLY A 52 -6.55 -11.46 2.49
C GLY A 52 -5.70 -11.20 3.74
N ALA A 53 -5.40 -9.95 4.05
CA ALA A 53 -4.62 -9.61 5.25
C ALA A 53 -5.37 -9.99 6.53
N THR A 54 -4.69 -10.58 7.52
CA THR A 54 -5.30 -11.07 8.77
C THR A 54 -4.86 -10.27 10.00
N SER A 55 -3.68 -9.65 9.95
CA SER A 55 -3.18 -8.76 11.00
C SER A 55 -2.03 -7.90 10.47
N GLY A 56 -1.66 -6.81 11.16
CA GLY A 56 -0.56 -5.94 10.77
C GLY A 56 -1.02 -4.58 10.23
N LYS A 57 -0.06 -3.81 9.69
CA LYS A 57 -0.29 -2.42 9.28
C LYS A 57 0.35 -2.09 7.93
N LEU A 58 -0.34 -1.30 7.11
CA LEU A 58 0.18 -0.68 5.89
C LEU A 58 -0.03 0.84 5.96
N PHE A 59 1.03 1.61 5.78
CA PHE A 59 0.97 3.08 5.66
C PHE A 59 1.63 3.46 4.34
N ALA A 60 0.88 4.01 3.40
CA ALA A 60 1.41 4.23 2.07
C ALA A 60 1.00 5.60 1.53
N ALA A 61 2.01 6.44 1.28
CA ALA A 61 1.83 7.74 0.62
C ALA A 61 1.63 7.52 -0.88
N GLY A 62 0.40 7.72 -1.35
CA GLY A 62 -0.04 7.33 -2.69
C GLY A 62 -1.47 6.77 -2.70
N GLN A 63 -1.93 6.39 -3.89
CA GLN A 63 -3.30 5.92 -4.11
C GLN A 63 -3.35 4.40 -4.28
N ALA A 64 -4.43 3.77 -3.85
CA ALA A 64 -4.69 2.38 -4.20
C ALA A 64 -5.54 2.27 -5.48
N GLY A 65 -5.31 1.20 -6.23
CA GLY A 65 -6.07 0.88 -7.43
C GLY A 65 -7.16 -0.15 -7.21
N GLU A 66 -7.47 -0.89 -8.28
CA GLU A 66 -8.49 -1.94 -8.27
C GLU A 66 -8.31 -2.95 -7.13
N ARG A 67 -9.45 -3.33 -6.52
CA ARG A 67 -9.54 -4.40 -5.52
C ARG A 67 -8.62 -4.22 -4.31
N PHE A 68 -8.39 -2.98 -3.87
CA PHE A 68 -7.70 -2.72 -2.62
C PHE A 68 -8.42 -3.35 -1.41
N ALA A 69 -7.66 -3.98 -0.53
CA ALA A 69 -8.13 -4.57 0.75
C ALA A 69 -9.27 -5.59 0.64
N VAL A 70 -9.48 -6.20 -0.53
CA VAL A 70 -10.48 -7.26 -0.69
C VAL A 70 -10.12 -8.44 0.24
N ARG A 71 -11.11 -8.88 1.03
CA ARG A 71 -10.94 -9.94 2.04
C ARG A 71 -9.92 -9.61 3.15
N ASN A 72 -9.66 -8.34 3.44
CA ASN A 72 -8.98 -7.98 4.67
C ASN A 72 -9.85 -8.38 5.88
N SER A 73 -9.27 -9.15 6.80
CA SER A 73 -9.94 -9.78 7.96
C SER A 73 -9.30 -9.42 9.30
N GLY A 74 -8.44 -8.39 9.36
CA GLY A 74 -7.89 -7.94 10.65
C GLY A 74 -6.66 -7.03 10.60
N ALA A 75 -6.20 -6.62 9.42
CA ALA A 75 -5.11 -5.67 9.29
C ALA A 75 -5.62 -4.24 9.07
N ILE A 76 -4.79 -3.25 9.40
CA ILE A 76 -5.12 -1.82 9.26
C ILE A 76 -4.30 -1.22 8.13
N SER A 77 -4.91 -0.36 7.32
CA SER A 77 -4.19 0.39 6.30
C SER A 77 -4.59 1.86 6.26
N VAL A 78 -3.63 2.71 5.90
CA VAL A 78 -3.84 4.13 5.57
C VAL A 78 -3.19 4.39 4.23
N ILE A 79 -3.97 4.96 3.32
CA ILE A 79 -3.58 5.37 1.96
C ILE A 79 -4.13 6.78 1.72
N GLU A 80 -3.58 7.51 0.75
CA GLU A 80 -3.95 8.90 0.47
C GLU A 80 -5.11 9.04 -0.53
N GLY A 81 -5.56 7.93 -1.11
CA GLY A 81 -6.74 7.93 -1.96
C GLY A 81 -7.00 6.59 -2.63
N TRP A 82 -8.12 6.51 -3.30
CA TRP A 82 -8.48 5.40 -4.17
C TRP A 82 -8.80 5.96 -5.55
N VAL A 83 -8.31 5.29 -6.61
CA VAL A 83 -8.63 5.67 -7.98
C VAL A 83 -9.34 4.52 -8.68
N LEU A 84 -10.44 4.85 -9.38
CA LEU A 84 -10.97 3.99 -10.42
C LEU A 84 -10.13 4.24 -11.68
N MET A 85 -9.42 3.24 -12.17
CA MET A 85 -8.80 3.35 -13.48
C MET A 85 -9.91 3.20 -14.52
N ASP A 86 -10.24 4.28 -15.22
CA ASP A 86 -11.08 4.20 -16.40
C ASP A 86 -10.40 3.28 -17.40
N VAL A 87 -11.04 2.13 -17.64
CA VAL A 87 -10.70 1.23 -18.73
C VAL A 87 -11.17 1.93 -20.00
N ASN A 88 -10.41 2.91 -20.48
CA ASN A 88 -10.54 3.35 -21.86
C ASN A 88 -9.98 2.21 -22.73
N ILE A 89 -10.87 1.29 -23.08
CA ILE A 89 -10.76 0.39 -24.23
C ILE A 89 -10.90 1.23 -25.49
#